data_AF-A0ABD3XV69-F1
#
_entry.id   AF-A0ABD3XV69-F1
#
_cell.length_a   1.000
_cell.length_b   1.000
_cell.length_c   1.000
_cell.angle_alpha   90.00
_cell.angle_beta   90.00
_cell.angle_gamma   90.00
#
_symmetry.space_group_name_H-M   'P 1'
#
loop_
_entity.id
_entity.type
_entity.pdbx_description
1 polymer ?
#
loop_
_entity_poly.entity_id
_entity_poly.type
_entity_poly.pdbx_seq_one_letter_code
_entity_poly.pdbx_strand_id
1 'polypeptide(L)'
;SVIPAEVLKMDTRSLQMYKNALCDGKEKMYNIRVMVVGQYGVGKTTLTQRLLGKNVNLSERHSTEGIDIHIECSKISLSTGEWTTQEK
;
A
#
# COMPACT_ATOMS: atom_id res chain seq x y z
N SER A 1 4.17 -21.69 13.09
CA SER A 1 4.40 -20.69 12.04
C SER A 1 5.89 -20.33 12.04
N VAL A 2 6.53 -20.24 10.86
CA VAL A 2 7.96 -19.89 10.74
C VAL A 2 8.10 -18.37 10.78
N ILE A 3 8.95 -17.85 11.66
CA ILE A 3 9.21 -16.41 11.75
C ILE A 3 10.15 -16.01 10.60
N PRO A 4 9.80 -15.00 9.77
CA PRO A 4 10.67 -14.51 8.70
C PRO A 4 12.01 -13.99 9.20
N ALA A 5 13.06 -14.13 8.38
CA ALA A 5 14.42 -13.73 8.75
C ALA A 5 14.55 -12.22 9.04
N GLU A 6 13.71 -11.41 8.41
CA GLU A 6 13.62 -9.96 8.60
C GLU A 6 13.16 -9.62 10.02
N VAL A 7 12.21 -10.39 10.55
CA VAL A 7 11.68 -10.19 11.91
C VAL A 7 12.68 -10.68 12.96
N LEU A 8 13.43 -11.75 12.66
CA LEU A 8 14.50 -12.25 13.56
C LEU A 8 15.62 -11.23 13.78
N LYS A 9 15.83 -10.31 12.82
CA LYS A 9 16.82 -9.23 12.90
C LYS A 9 16.31 -7.97 13.61
N MET A 10 15.02 -7.91 13.95
CA MET A 10 14.45 -6.77 14.67
C MET A 10 14.84 -6.79 16.15
N ASP A 11 14.60 -5.68 16.83
CA ASP A 11 14.78 -5.60 18.28
C ASP A 11 13.85 -6.56 19.03
N THR A 12 14.23 -6.87 20.28
CA THR A 12 13.52 -7.83 21.13
C THR A 12 12.03 -7.50 21.31
N ARG A 13 11.67 -6.21 21.37
CA ARG A 13 10.28 -5.78 21.54
C ARG A 13 9.48 -6.07 20.29
N SER A 14 9.99 -5.72 19.11
CA SER A 14 9.35 -5.97 17.82
C SER A 14 9.15 -7.47 17.57
N LEU A 15 10.13 -8.30 17.92
CA LEU A 15 10.04 -9.75 17.82
C LEU A 15 8.97 -10.34 18.74
N GLN A 16 8.86 -9.82 19.97
CA GLN A 16 7.81 -10.23 20.91
C GLN A 16 6.42 -9.81 20.43
N MET A 17 6.26 -8.60 19.89
CA MET A 17 5.00 -8.15 19.30
C MET A 17 4.56 -9.04 18.14
N TYR A 18 5.48 -9.42 17.26
CA TYR A 18 5.20 -10.33 16.15
C TYR A 18 4.76 -11.71 16.64
N LYS A 19 5.44 -12.28 17.65
CA LYS A 19 5.03 -13.55 18.28
C LYS A 19 3.63 -13.48 18.88
N ASN A 20 3.32 -12.39 19.58
CA ASN A 20 1.99 -12.20 20.16
C ASN A 20 0.92 -12.11 19.07
N ALA A 21 1.18 -11.39 17.98
CA ALA A 21 0.27 -11.30 16.83
C ALA A 21 0.02 -12.67 16.15
N LEU A 22 1.08 -13.50 16.04
CA LEU A 22 0.95 -14.88 15.55
C LEU A 22 0.07 -15.75 16.45
N CYS A 23 0.11 -15.56 17.78
CA CYS A 23 -0.73 -16.29 18.72
C CYS A 23 -2.20 -15.83 18.68
N ASP A 24 -2.45 -14.53 18.55
CA ASP A 24 -3.80 -13.97 18.46
C ASP A 24 -4.52 -14.37 17.17
N GLY A 25 -3.76 -14.64 16.09
CA GLY A 25 -4.29 -15.08 14.80
C GLY A 25 -5.16 -14.03 14.08
N LYS A 26 -5.08 -12.76 14.50
CA LYS A 26 -5.86 -11.65 13.97
C LYS A 26 -4.95 -10.52 13.50
N GLU A 27 -5.03 -10.20 12.22
CA GLU A 27 -4.40 -9.03 11.63
C GLU A 27 -5.42 -7.89 11.57
N LYS A 28 -5.12 -6.74 12.17
CA LYS A 28 -6.06 -5.60 12.20
C LYS A 28 -6.02 -4.77 10.91
N MET A 29 -4.92 -4.80 10.17
CA MET A 29 -4.69 -3.95 9.00
C MET A 29 -3.91 -4.71 7.93
N TYR A 30 -4.47 -4.78 6.73
CA TYR A 30 -3.79 -5.33 5.57
C TYR A 30 -3.12 -4.19 4.80
N ASN A 31 -1.79 -4.22 4.72
CA ASN A 31 -1.00 -3.20 4.03
C ASN A 31 -0.33 -3.81 2.80
N ILE A 32 -0.47 -3.14 1.65
CA ILE A 32 0.19 -3.52 0.41
C ILE A 32 1.01 -2.33 -0.09
N ARG A 33 2.26 -2.57 -0.49
CA ARG A 33 3.10 -1.57 -1.16
C ARG A 33 3.17 -1.89 -2.65
N VAL A 34 2.68 -0.97 -3.48
CA VAL A 34 2.72 -1.09 -4.94
C VAL A 34 3.72 -0.08 -5.50
N MET A 35 4.72 -0.56 -6.24
CA MET A 35 5.70 0.30 -6.92
C MET A 35 5.41 0.34 -8.41
N VAL A 36 5.30 1.55 -8.99
CA VAL A 36 5.11 1.75 -10.43
C VAL A 36 6.42 2.26 -11.04
N VAL A 37 7.10 1.42 -11.81
CA VAL A 37 8.43 1.70 -12.40
C VAL A 37 8.42 1.52 -13.92
N GLY A 38 9.37 2.16 -14.61
CA GLY A 38 9.44 2.18 -16.06
C GLY A 38 10.13 3.43 -16.60
N GLN A 39 10.45 3.43 -17.90
CA GLN A 39 11.18 4.51 -18.56
C GLN A 39 10.48 5.88 -18.43
N TYR A 40 11.22 6.97 -18.65
CA TYR A 40 10.68 8.32 -18.64
C TYR A 40 9.55 8.47 -19.67
N GLY A 41 8.48 9.21 -19.35
CA GLY A 41 7.39 9.49 -20.28
C GLY A 41 6.39 8.37 -20.57
N VAL A 42 6.55 7.14 -20.04
CA VAL A 42 5.65 6.00 -20.35
C VAL A 42 4.28 6.04 -19.64
N GLY A 43 3.95 7.14 -18.96
CA GLY A 43 2.64 7.31 -18.32
C GLY A 43 2.48 6.68 -16.92
N LYS A 44 3.58 6.39 -16.21
CA LYS A 44 3.54 5.88 -14.82
C LYS A 44 2.64 6.72 -13.91
N THR A 45 2.84 8.03 -13.91
CA THR A 45 2.05 9.00 -13.15
C THR A 45 0.57 8.96 -13.54
N THR A 46 0.29 8.79 -14.84
CA THR A 46 -1.08 8.65 -15.37
C THR A 46 -1.75 7.38 -14.86
N LEU A 47 -1.04 6.24 -14.92
CA LEU A 47 -1.53 4.97 -14.40
C LEU A 47 -1.81 5.04 -12.89
N THR A 48 -0.85 5.51 -12.09
CA THR A 48 -1.00 5.64 -10.63
C THR A 48 -2.24 6.46 -10.28
N GLN A 49 -2.46 7.59 -10.94
CA GLN A 49 -3.56 8.49 -10.61
C GLN A 49 -4.93 7.93 -11.03
N ARG A 50 -4.99 7.14 -12.12
CA ARG A 50 -6.19 6.39 -12.48
C ARG A 50 -6.52 5.29 -11.48
N LEU A 51 -5.51 4.57 -10.99
CA LEU A 51 -5.69 3.55 -9.93
C LEU A 51 -6.23 4.18 -8.63
N LEU A 52 -5.86 5.43 -8.36
CA LEU A 52 -6.38 6.21 -7.24
C LEU A 52 -7.76 6.84 -7.51
N GLY A 53 -8.40 6.53 -8.65
CA GLY A 53 -9.70 7.08 -9.02
C GLY A 53 -9.70 8.59 -9.32
N LYS A 54 -8.54 9.23 -9.49
CA LYS A 54 -8.48 10.68 -9.75
C LYS A 54 -8.74 10.96 -11.23
N ASN A 55 -9.49 12.03 -11.51
CA ASN A 55 -9.68 12.53 -12.86
C ASN A 55 -8.33 12.96 -13.45
N VAL A 56 -7.97 12.42 -14.61
CA VAL A 56 -6.69 12.73 -15.25
C VAL A 56 -6.92 13.67 -16.43
N ASN A 57 -6.61 14.96 -16.24
CA ASN A 57 -6.41 15.88 -17.35
C ASN A 57 -5.02 15.61 -17.97
N LEU A 58 -4.99 15.09 -19.20
CA LEU A 58 -3.75 14.74 -19.90
C LEU A 58 -3.00 15.98 -20.42
N SER A 59 -3.70 17.10 -20.57
CA SER A 59 -3.20 18.34 -21.19
C SER A 59 -2.24 19.13 -20.30
N GLU A 60 -2.28 18.89 -18.99
CA GLU A 60 -1.60 19.70 -17.97
C GLU A 60 -0.49 18.93 -17.24
N ARG A 61 -0.16 17.71 -17.68
CA ARG A 61 0.77 16.85 -16.95
C ARG A 61 2.19 16.87 -17.47
N HIS A 62 3.09 17.10 -16.53
CA HIS A 62 4.52 16.87 -16.68
C HIS A 62 4.90 15.50 -16.09
N SER A 63 5.99 14.92 -16.59
CA SER A 63 6.58 13.72 -15.98
C SER A 63 6.94 13.99 -14.52
N THR A 64 6.77 12.99 -13.66
CA THR A 64 7.20 13.08 -12.27
C THR A 64 8.73 13.19 -12.23
N GLU A 65 9.21 14.26 -11.61
CA GLU A 65 10.61 14.42 -11.21
C GLU A 65 10.76 13.90 -9.76
N GLY A 66 11.67 12.95 -9.52
CA GLY A 66 11.88 12.35 -8.20
C GLY A 66 10.91 11.22 -7.82
N ILE A 67 10.59 11.11 -6.53
CA ILE A 67 9.76 10.03 -5.95
C ILE A 67 8.37 10.59 -5.59
N ASP A 68 7.32 9.93 -6.08
CA ASP A 68 5.92 10.28 -5.79
C ASP A 68 5.27 9.15 -4.99
N ILE A 69 4.77 9.45 -3.78
CA ILE A 69 4.23 8.47 -2.82
C ILE A 69 2.78 8.82 -2.52
N HIS A 70 1.88 7.84 -2.74
CA HIS A 70 0.46 7.95 -2.40
C HIS A 70 0.13 6.92 -1.32
N ILE A 71 -0.62 7.33 -0.29
CA ILE A 71 -1.09 6.47 0.79
C ILE A 71 -2.61 6.53 0.79
N GLU A 72 -3.24 5.40 0.45
CA GLU A 72 -4.70 5.26 0.48
C GLU A 72 -5.11 4.23 1.53
N CYS A 73 -6.15 4.56 2.29
CA CYS A 73 -6.75 3.70 3.29
C CYS A 73 -8.19 3.38 2.86
N SER A 74 -8.47 2.10 2.62
CA SER A 74 -9.81 1.63 2.24
C SER A 74 -10.33 0.63 3.25
N LYS A 75 -11.64 0.66 3.51
CA LYS A 75 -12.33 -0.37 4.28
C LYS A 75 -12.96 -1.36 3.31
N ILE A 76 -12.63 -2.64 3.47
CA ILE A 76 -13.17 -3.72 2.64
C ILE A 76 -14.06 -4.57 3.54
N SER A 77 -15.33 -4.71 3.13
CA SER A 77 -16.22 -5.70 3.71
C SER A 77 -15.85 -7.07 3.16
N LEU A 78 -15.32 -7.96 4.00
CA LEU A 78 -14.95 -9.31 3.56
C LEU A 78 -16.17 -10.21 3.27
N SER A 79 -17.35 -9.85 3.77
CA SER A 79 -18.59 -10.59 3.53
C SER A 79 -19.27 -10.19 2.21
N THR A 80 -19.20 -8.92 1.82
CA THR A 80 -19.84 -8.41 0.60
C THR A 80 -18.86 -8.14 -0.54
N GLY A 81 -17.56 -8.09 -0.26
CA GLY A 81 -16.52 -7.72 -1.23
C GLY A 81 -16.50 -6.23 -1.58
N GLU A 82 -17.36 -5.43 -0.96
CA GLU A 82 -17.47 -4.00 -1.24
C GLU A 82 -16.33 -3.24 -0.55
N TRP A 83 -15.70 -2.32 -1.29
CA TRP A 83 -14.77 -1.35 -0.73
C TRP A 83 -15.46 0.00 -0.53
N THR A 84 -15.13 0.66 0.57
CA THR A 84 -15.43 2.08 0.77
C THR A 84 -14.12 2.82 0.97
N THR A 85 -13.89 3.80 0.11
CA THR A 85 -12.81 4.77 0.28
C THR A 85 -13.27 5.77 1.33
N GLN A 86 -12.48 6.03 2.37
CA GLN A 86 -12.82 7.11 3.29
C GLN A 86 -12.55 8.43 2.55
N GLU A 87 -13.60 9.16 2.20
CA GLU A 87 -13.46 10.57 1.85
C GLU A 87 -12.98 11.32 3.09
N LYS A 88 -11.98 12.20 2.90
CA LYS A 88 -11.40 13.03 3.97
C LYS A 88 -12.38 14.07 4.48
#